data_AF-A0A0N4Y1S1-F1
#
_entry.id   AF-A0A0N4Y1S1-F1
#
_cell.length_a   1.000
_cell.length_b   1.000
_cell.length_c   1.000
_cell.angle_alpha   90.00
_cell.angle_beta   90.00
_cell.angle_gamma   90.00
#
_symmetry.space_group_name_H-M   'P 1'
#
loop_
_entity.id
_entity.type
_entity.pdbx_description
1 polymer ?
#
loop_
_entity_poly.entity_id
_entity_poly.type
_entity_poly.pdbx_seq_one_letter_code
_entity_poly.pdbx_strand_id
1 'polypeptide(L)'
;MFCYRHSAVVKVKPLKSSWEKKMADKAKLKQAKLLQQEIRERQQQEKLEKIERKKEQEKRRLENERKGEVVQVIKNTAKLRKAKKKQLRMIEKRDIS
;
A
#
# COMPACT_ATOMS: atom_id res chain seq x y z
N MET A 1 -39.21 54.41 -47.87
CA MET A 1 -38.23 54.87 -46.86
C MET A 1 -38.42 54.06 -45.58
N PHE A 2 -37.69 52.97 -45.41
CA PHE A 2 -37.58 52.29 -44.12
C PHE A 2 -36.14 51.77 -43.99
N CYS A 3 -35.28 52.57 -43.38
CA CYS A 3 -33.95 52.13 -42.98
C CYS A 3 -34.09 51.20 -41.77
N TYR A 4 -33.86 49.91 -41.97
CA TYR A 4 -33.80 48.93 -40.88
C TYR A 4 -32.48 49.09 -40.13
N ARG A 5 -32.52 49.82 -39.01
CA ARG A 5 -31.37 50.12 -38.17
C ARG A 5 -30.95 48.88 -37.38
N HIS A 6 -30.03 48.11 -37.95
CA HIS A 6 -29.36 47.03 -37.22
C HIS A 6 -28.38 47.60 -36.20
N SER A 7 -28.62 47.31 -34.91
CA SER A 7 -27.68 46.61 -34.00
C SER A 7 -27.94 47.00 -32.53
N ALA A 8 -28.59 46.12 -31.77
CA ALA A 8 -28.45 46.13 -30.32
C ALA A 8 -27.10 45.51 -29.98
N VAL A 9 -26.15 46.29 -29.47
CA VAL A 9 -24.88 45.76 -28.97
C VAL A 9 -25.16 44.97 -27.70
N VAL A 10 -25.28 43.64 -27.83
CA VAL A 10 -25.38 42.73 -26.69
C VAL A 10 -24.03 42.76 -25.95
N LYS A 11 -23.99 43.34 -24.75
CA LYS A 11 -22.79 43.31 -23.89
C LYS A 11 -22.51 41.86 -23.48
N VAL A 12 -21.60 41.21 -24.20
CA VAL A 12 -21.07 39.90 -23.83
C VAL A 12 -20.19 40.02 -22.58
N LYS A 13 -20.11 38.95 -21.78
CA LYS A 13 -19.24 38.91 -20.59
C LYS A 13 -17.79 39.20 -21.01
N PRO A 14 -17.04 40.03 -20.25
CA PRO A 14 -15.65 40.31 -20.58
C PRO A 14 -14.83 39.01 -20.53
N LEU A 15 -14.02 38.78 -21.59
CA LEU A 15 -13.12 37.63 -21.72
C LEU A 15 -12.05 37.57 -20.61
N LYS A 16 -11.78 38.71 -19.96
CA LYS A 16 -10.74 38.86 -18.94
C LYS A 16 -11.35 38.77 -17.54
N SER A 17 -10.86 37.85 -16.72
CA SER A 17 -11.14 37.78 -15.29
C SER A 17 -10.38 38.87 -14.51
N SER A 18 -10.97 39.32 -13.40
CA SER A 18 -10.30 40.24 -12.47
C SER A 18 -9.08 39.57 -11.82
N TRP A 19 -8.11 40.39 -11.42
CA TRP A 19 -6.89 39.93 -10.76
C TRP A 19 -7.16 39.12 -9.48
N GLU A 20 -8.12 39.58 -8.69
CA GLU A 20 -8.56 38.91 -7.47
C GLU A 20 -9.04 37.47 -7.73
N LYS A 21 -9.84 37.26 -8.79
CA LYS A 21 -10.31 35.92 -9.18
C LYS A 21 -9.13 35.02 -9.56
N LYS A 22 -8.16 35.54 -10.32
CA LYS A 22 -6.95 34.80 -10.70
C LYS A 22 -6.13 34.39 -9.47
N MET A 23 -6.03 35.27 -8.47
CA MET A 23 -5.32 34.96 -7.23
C MET A 23 -6.07 33.91 -6.40
N ALA A 24 -7.39 33.99 -6.31
CA ALA A 24 -8.20 32.99 -5.64
C ALA A 24 -8.08 31.62 -6.32
N ASP A 25 -8.11 31.56 -7.66
CA ASP A 25 -7.95 30.32 -8.41
C ASP A 25 -6.55 29.74 -8.26
N LYS A 26 -5.51 30.58 -8.26
CA LYS A 26 -4.13 30.16 -7.97
C LYS A 26 -4.00 29.56 -6.56
N ALA A 27 -4.64 30.17 -5.57
CA ALA A 27 -4.66 29.65 -4.20
C ALA A 27 -5.36 28.29 -4.14
N LYS A 28 -6.55 28.14 -4.75
CA LYS A 28 -7.28 26.86 -4.83
C LYS A 28 -6.46 25.77 -5.50
N LEU A 29 -5.80 26.07 -6.62
CA LEU A 29 -4.93 25.13 -7.32
C LEU A 29 -3.74 24.71 -6.46
N LYS A 30 -3.16 25.63 -5.70
CA LYS A 30 -2.07 25.30 -4.76
C LYS A 30 -2.56 24.33 -3.68
N GLN A 31 -3.73 24.59 -3.08
CA GLN A 31 -4.30 23.71 -2.06
C GLN A 31 -4.63 22.32 -2.63
N ALA A 32 -5.25 22.25 -3.81
CA ALA A 32 -5.55 20.98 -4.46
C ALA A 32 -4.29 20.16 -4.76
N LYS A 33 -3.19 20.80 -5.15
CA LYS A 33 -1.89 20.13 -5.38
C LYS A 33 -1.29 19.59 -4.09
N LEU A 34 -1.35 20.34 -2.99
CA LEU A 34 -0.86 19.87 -1.69
C LEU A 34 -1.62 18.63 -1.23
N LEU A 35 -2.96 18.68 -1.29
CA LEU A 35 -3.79 17.52 -0.96
C LEU A 35 -3.50 16.32 -1.86
N GLN A 36 -3.29 16.54 -3.17
CA GLN A 36 -2.92 15.47 -4.09
C GLN A 36 -1.56 14.84 -3.74
N GLN A 37 -0.59 15.65 -3.31
CA GLN A 37 0.73 15.18 -2.88
C GLN A 37 0.61 14.34 -1.60
N GLU A 38 -0.10 14.83 -0.59
CA GLU A 38 -0.34 14.09 0.66
C GLU A 38 -1.00 12.72 0.42
N ILE A 39 -2.02 12.68 -0.46
CA ILE A 39 -2.69 11.42 -0.82
C ILE A 39 -1.70 10.45 -1.48
N ARG A 40 -0.85 10.95 -2.39
CA ARG A 40 0.13 10.13 -3.10
C ARG A 40 1.20 9.58 -2.13
N GLU A 41 1.71 10.43 -1.25
CA GLU A 41 2.72 10.04 -0.27
C GLU A 41 2.18 8.98 0.69
N ARG A 42 0.96 9.16 1.21
CA ARG A 42 0.31 8.14 2.04
C ARG A 42 0.15 6.81 1.30
N GLN A 43 -0.32 6.83 0.05
CA GLN A 43 -0.43 5.62 -0.75
C GLN A 43 0.92 4.93 -1.02
N GLN A 44 1.99 5.71 -1.17
CA GLN A 44 3.34 5.18 -1.34
C GLN A 44 3.86 4.55 -0.04
N GLN A 45 3.67 5.22 1.11
CA GLN A 45 4.01 4.68 2.42
C GLN A 45 3.29 3.36 2.70
N GLU A 46 1.98 3.31 2.50
CA GLU A 46 1.19 2.07 2.68
C GLU A 46 1.68 0.92 1.79
N LYS A 47 2.18 1.22 0.57
CA LYS A 47 2.74 0.20 -0.33
C LYS A 47 4.11 -0.27 0.16
N LEU A 48 4.98 0.63 0.59
CA LEU A 48 6.30 0.31 1.11
C LEU A 48 6.19 -0.56 2.37
N GLU A 49 5.33 -0.20 3.32
CA GLU A 49 5.07 -1.00 4.52
C GLU A 49 4.57 -2.42 4.19
N LYS A 50 3.67 -2.55 3.21
CA LYS A 50 3.19 -3.87 2.74
C LYS A 50 4.33 -4.70 2.15
N ILE A 51 5.26 -4.09 1.41
CA ILE A 51 6.41 -4.76 0.83
C ILE A 51 7.39 -5.18 1.93
N GLU A 52 7.70 -4.30 2.88
CA GLU A 52 8.59 -4.60 4.00
C GLU A 52 8.03 -5.72 4.87
N ARG A 53 6.74 -5.68 5.19
CA ARG A 53 6.06 -6.76 5.92
C ARG A 53 6.14 -8.09 5.16
N LYS A 54 5.97 -8.10 3.83
CA LYS A 54 6.12 -9.32 3.02
C LYS A 54 7.54 -9.85 3.06
N LYS A 55 8.54 -8.97 2.89
CA LYS A 55 9.97 -9.33 2.98
C LYS A 55 10.32 -9.91 4.35
N GLU A 56 9.78 -9.33 5.42
CA GLU A 56 9.99 -9.85 6.78
C GLU A 56 9.33 -11.23 6.96
N GLN A 57 8.08 -11.39 6.49
CA GLN A 57 7.40 -12.69 6.55
C GLN A 57 8.15 -13.77 5.75
N GLU A 58 8.68 -13.43 4.58
CA GLU A 58 9.49 -14.33 3.76
C GLU A 58 10.79 -14.72 4.46
N LYS A 59 11.50 -13.75 5.07
CA LYS A 59 12.67 -14.03 5.91
C LYS A 59 12.35 -14.97 7.06
N ARG A 60 11.22 -14.75 7.77
CA ARG A 60 10.77 -15.63 8.85
C ARG A 60 10.41 -17.04 8.34
N ARG A 61 9.84 -17.17 7.14
CA ARG A 61 9.57 -18.48 6.52
C ARG A 61 10.86 -19.23 6.21
N LEU A 62 11.82 -18.57 5.54
CA LEU A 62 13.15 -19.13 5.25
C LEU A 62 13.88 -19.54 6.53
N GLU A 63 13.80 -18.73 7.60
CA GLU A 63 14.40 -19.07 8.89
C GLU A 63 13.69 -20.24 9.56
N ASN A 64 12.36 -20.30 9.48
CA ASN A 64 11.57 -21.41 10.00
C ASN A 64 11.81 -22.71 9.22
N GLU A 65 12.00 -22.64 7.90
CA GLU A 65 12.38 -23.77 7.06
C GLU A 65 13.76 -24.28 7.47
N ARG A 66 14.76 -23.41 7.59
CA ARG A 66 16.09 -23.77 8.11
C ARG A 66 16.02 -24.39 9.51
N LYS A 67 15.21 -23.83 10.41
CA LYS A 67 15.01 -24.38 11.77
C LYS A 67 14.23 -25.70 11.75
N GLY A 68 13.32 -25.88 10.81
CA GLY A 68 12.55 -27.11 10.61
C GLY A 68 13.39 -28.23 10.01
N GLU A 69 14.39 -27.89 9.18
CA GLU A 69 15.42 -28.81 8.70
C GLU A 69 16.35 -29.28 9.83
N VAL A 70 16.52 -28.48 10.89
CA VAL A 70 17.26 -28.89 12.09
C VAL A 70 16.47 -29.96 12.84
N VAL A 71 16.81 -31.21 12.57
CA VAL A 71 16.22 -32.38 13.24
C VAL A 71 16.73 -32.49 14.67
N GLN A 72 15.82 -32.71 15.62
CA GLN A 72 16.19 -33.06 16.98
C GLN A 72 16.57 -34.55 17.04
N VAL A 73 17.85 -34.83 17.27
CA VAL A 73 18.33 -36.21 17.44
C VAL A 73 17.82 -36.77 18.77
N ILE A 74 16.86 -37.70 18.70
CA ILE A 74 16.34 -38.39 19.88
C ILE A 74 17.29 -39.54 20.25
N LYS A 75 18.24 -39.26 21.15
CA LYS A 75 19.20 -40.27 21.63
C LYS A 75 18.56 -41.35 22.52
N ASN A 76 17.45 -41.04 23.20
CA ASN A 76 16.80 -41.97 24.14
C ASN A 76 15.37 -42.32 23.70
N THR A 77 15.16 -43.58 23.35
CA THR A 77 13.89 -44.14 22.85
C THR A 77 12.79 -44.21 23.90
N ALA A 78 13.12 -44.23 25.20
CA ALA A 78 12.13 -44.21 26.28
C ALA A 78 11.29 -42.90 26.30
N LYS A 79 11.82 -41.81 25.72
CA LYS A 79 11.10 -40.54 25.59
C LYS A 79 9.91 -40.64 24.63
N LEU A 80 10.03 -41.44 23.56
CA LEU A 80 8.92 -41.69 22.62
C LEU A 80 7.81 -42.51 23.28
N ARG A 81 8.17 -43.51 24.09
CA ARG A 81 7.19 -44.32 24.84
C ARG A 81 6.40 -43.51 25.88
N LYS A 82 6.98 -42.43 26.42
CA LYS A 82 6.33 -41.54 27.40
C LYS A 82 5.50 -40.42 26.76
N ALA A 83 5.62 -40.20 25.45
CA ALA A 83 4.90 -39.15 24.76
C ALA A 83 3.42 -39.50 24.53
N LYS A 84 2.55 -38.49 24.46
CA LYS A 84 1.12 -38.70 24.17
C LYS A 84 0.95 -39.17 22.72
N LYS A 85 -0.03 -40.06 22.48
CA LYS A 85 -0.36 -40.57 21.12
C LYS A 85 -0.58 -39.45 20.08
N LYS A 86 -1.10 -38.29 20.48
CA LYS A 86 -1.29 -37.13 19.57
C LYS A 86 0.04 -36.51 19.12
N GLN A 87 1.02 -36.41 20.02
CA GLN A 87 2.35 -35.85 19.70
C GLN A 87 3.14 -36.80 18.81
N LEU A 88 3.05 -38.12 19.04
CA LEU A 88 3.70 -39.13 18.20
C LEU A 88 3.26 -39.08 16.73
N ARG A 89 2.01 -38.67 16.45
CA ARG A 89 1.50 -38.50 15.06
C ARG A 89 2.09 -37.28 14.34
N MET A 90 2.66 -36.32 15.09
CA MET A 90 3.26 -35.11 14.53
C MET A 90 4.76 -35.25 14.27
N ILE A 91 5.38 -36.35 14.71
CA ILE A 91 6.82 -36.58 14.54
C ILE A 91 7.05 -37.22 13.17
N GLU A 92 7.82 -36.54 12.32
CA GLU A 92 8.34 -37.10 11.07
C GLU A 92 9.73 -37.70 11.33
N LYS A 93 9.98 -38.91 10.84
CA LYS A 93 11.31 -39.52 10.88
C LYS A 93 12.13 -38.97 9.71
N ARG A 94 13.28 -38.38 10.00
CA ARG A 94 14.27 -37.91 9.02
C ARG A 94 15.56 -38.67 9.28
N ASP A 95 16.10 -39.36 8.28
CA ASP A 95 17.37 -40.06 8.41
C ASP A 95 18.52 -39.07 8.25
N ILE A 96 19.48 -39.11 9.17
CA ILE A 96 20.67 -38.26 9.18
C ILE A 96 21.81 -39.22 8.86
N SER A 97 22.37 -39.15 7.65
CA SER A 97 23.54 -39.94 7.23
C SER A 97 24.83 -39.33 7.75
#